data_AF-A0A932TR67-F1
#
_entry.id   AF-A0A932TR67-F1
#
_cell.length_a   1.000
_cell.length_b   1.000
_cell.length_c   1.000
_cell.angle_alpha   90.00
_cell.angle_beta   90.00
_cell.angle_gamma   90.00
#
_symmetry.space_group_name_H-M   'P 1'
#
loop_
_entity.id
_entity.type
_entity.pdbx_description
1 polymer ?
#
loop_
_entity_poly.entity_id
_entity_poly.type
_entity_poly.pdbx_seq_one_letter_code
_entity_poly.pdbx_strand_id
1 'polypeptide(L)'
;MKSKWGTPDVIGIYKPLASNLIKFPVEIVSAEIKIDPLAPVVAFGQAVAYRLFSTKTYIAMPTTLTEEDQSRLESLCMLFGVGLALFDLNKDAPRFSIRVRAQRFSPDMFWVNEFADRLKHHDVEIFEELFG
;
A
#
# COMPACT_ATOMS: atom_id res chain seq x y z
N MET A 1 12.41 9.71 -5.63
CA MET A 1 11.73 10.38 -4.49
C MET A 1 12.52 10.16 -3.19
N LYS A 2 13.03 11.20 -2.52
CA LYS A 2 13.58 11.11 -1.15
C LYS A 2 12.98 12.22 -0.30
N SER A 3 11.83 11.95 0.31
CA SER A 3 11.20 12.84 1.31
C SER A 3 10.73 12.02 2.51
N LYS A 4 10.36 12.73 3.59
CA LYS A 4 10.05 12.26 4.96
C LYS A 4 9.09 11.07 5.09
N TRP A 5 8.38 10.69 4.04
CA TRP A 5 7.25 9.77 4.11
C TRP A 5 7.43 8.48 3.30
N GLY A 6 8.58 8.31 2.63
CA GLY A 6 8.88 7.12 1.82
C GLY A 6 7.99 7.01 0.57
N THR A 7 8.53 6.51 -0.53
CA THR A 7 7.71 6.13 -1.68
C THR A 7 7.27 4.68 -1.45
N PRO A 8 5.98 4.35 -1.56
CA PRO A 8 5.56 2.95 -1.47
C PRO A 8 6.25 2.11 -2.54
N ASP A 9 6.55 0.86 -2.22
CA ASP A 9 7.09 -0.09 -3.20
C ASP A 9 6.10 -0.33 -4.36
N VAL A 10 4.80 -0.29 -4.07
CA VAL A 10 3.73 -0.44 -5.06
C VAL A 10 2.67 0.63 -4.88
N ILE A 11 2.25 1.21 -6.00
CA ILE A 11 1.12 2.13 -6.09
C ILE A 11 0.16 1.61 -7.15
N GLY A 12 -1.13 1.63 -6.86
CA GLY A 12 -2.20 1.32 -7.80
C GLY A 12 -3.33 2.33 -7.69
N ILE A 13 -3.96 2.62 -8.81
CA ILE A 13 -5.11 3.53 -8.87
C ILE A 13 -6.36 2.74 -9.21
N TYR A 14 -7.36 2.84 -8.34
CA TYR A 14 -8.69 2.33 -8.61
C TYR A 14 -9.57 3.49 -9.07
N LYS A 15 -9.84 3.54 -10.38
CA LYS A 15 -10.61 4.60 -11.05
C LYS A 15 -11.70 4.01 -11.93
N PRO A 16 -12.83 4.72 -12.11
CA PRO A 16 -13.85 4.30 -13.07
C PRO A 16 -13.31 4.42 -14.50
N LEU A 17 -13.66 3.47 -15.35
CA LEU A 17 -13.42 3.54 -16.78
C LEU A 17 -14.39 4.54 -17.43
N ALA A 18 -14.00 5.09 -18.58
CA ALA A 18 -14.83 6.00 -19.37
C ALA A 18 -16.21 5.39 -19.68
N SER A 19 -16.26 4.09 -19.98
CA SER A 19 -17.47 3.32 -20.30
C SER A 19 -18.35 2.98 -19.09
N ASN A 20 -17.90 3.18 -17.85
CA ASN A 20 -18.73 2.85 -16.69
C ASN A 20 -19.90 3.83 -16.54
N LEU A 21 -21.12 3.29 -16.40
CA LEU A 21 -22.35 4.06 -16.18
C LEU A 21 -22.38 4.73 -14.80
N ILE A 22 -21.84 4.04 -13.79
CA ILE A 22 -21.74 4.55 -12.42
C ILE A 22 -20.29 5.00 -12.20
N LYS A 23 -20.11 6.28 -11.89
CA LYS A 23 -18.80 6.86 -11.54
C LYS A 23 -18.57 6.79 -10.03
N PHE A 24 -17.32 6.60 -9.63
CA PHE A 24 -16.88 6.62 -8.24
C PHE A 24 -15.58 7.42 -8.11
N PRO A 25 -15.28 7.95 -6.91
CA PRO A 25 -14.04 8.70 -6.70
C PRO A 25 -12.81 7.82 -6.94
N VAL A 26 -11.78 8.41 -7.54
CA VAL A 26 -10.47 7.76 -7.70
C VAL A 26 -9.89 7.43 -6.33
N GLU A 27 -9.38 6.21 -6.15
CA GLU A 27 -8.73 5.76 -4.94
C GLU A 27 -7.27 5.42 -5.21
N ILE A 28 -6.36 5.93 -4.38
CA ILE A 28 -4.98 5.50 -4.35
C ILE A 28 -4.87 4.29 -3.43
N VAL A 29 -4.28 3.20 -3.92
CA VAL A 29 -3.91 2.02 -3.16
C VAL A 29 -2.41 1.92 -3.13
N SER A 30 -1.82 1.76 -1.94
CA SER A 30 -0.38 1.58 -1.78
C SER A 30 -0.07 0.25 -1.10
N ALA A 31 1.14 -0.26 -1.34
CA ALA A 31 1.67 -1.37 -0.58
C ALA A 31 3.17 -1.18 -0.28
N GLU A 32 3.58 -1.67 0.89
CA GLU A 32 4.98 -1.84 1.28
C GLU A 32 5.32 -3.33 1.27
N ILE A 33 6.45 -3.70 0.68
CA ILE A 33 6.91 -5.08 0.58
C ILE A 33 8.23 -5.20 1.34
N LYS A 34 8.29 -6.12 2.32
CA LYS A 34 9.56 -6.52 2.92
C LYS A 34 9.82 -7.98 2.63
N ILE A 35 11.09 -8.30 2.37
CA ILE A 35 11.62 -9.66 2.32
C ILE A 35 12.33 -10.04 3.62
N ASP A 36 12.70 -9.05 4.44
CA ASP A 36 13.34 -9.24 5.73
C ASP A 36 12.26 -9.51 6.81
N PRO A 37 12.24 -10.70 7.42
CA PRO A 37 11.27 -11.02 8.48
C PRO A 37 11.49 -10.21 9.76
N LEU A 38 12.62 -9.50 9.93
CA LEU A 38 12.89 -8.67 11.09
C LEU A 38 12.37 -7.23 10.96
N ALA A 39 11.72 -6.90 9.84
CA ALA A 39 11.23 -5.56 9.54
C ALA A 39 9.71 -5.29 9.73
N PRO A 40 8.89 -6.08 10.48
CA PRO A 40 7.44 -5.89 10.50
C PRO A 40 7.01 -4.54 11.09
N VAL A 41 7.75 -4.03 12.09
CA VAL A 41 7.47 -2.73 12.72
C VAL A 41 7.72 -1.58 11.74
N VAL A 42 8.81 -1.66 10.98
CA VAL A 42 9.17 -0.64 9.98
C VAL A 42 8.15 -0.66 8.85
N ALA A 43 7.80 -1.85 8.34
CA ALA A 43 6.79 -2.02 7.31
C ALA A 43 5.44 -1.42 7.74
N PHE A 44 5.03 -1.68 8.99
CA PHE A 44 3.82 -1.11 9.54
C PHE A 44 3.86 0.43 9.63
N GLY A 45 4.96 1.00 10.14
CA GLY A 45 5.13 2.45 10.23
C GLY A 45 5.02 3.15 8.88
N GLN A 46 5.66 2.58 7.85
CA GLN A 46 5.58 3.09 6.48
C GLN A 46 4.15 2.98 5.91
N ALA A 47 3.50 1.83 6.07
CA ALA A 47 2.15 1.61 5.57
C ALA A 47 1.12 2.54 6.23
N VAL A 48 1.24 2.79 7.54
CA VAL A 48 0.38 3.76 8.23
C VAL A 48 0.63 5.18 7.70
N ALA A 49 1.88 5.57 7.43
CA ALA A 49 2.18 6.87 6.86
C ALA A 49 1.53 7.07 5.48
N TYR A 50 1.44 6.02 4.65
CA TYR A 50 0.80 6.12 3.33
C TYR A 50 -0.68 6.43 3.39
N ARG A 51 -1.36 6.18 4.51
CA ARG A 51 -2.77 6.56 4.70
C ARG A 51 -3.00 8.07 4.63
N LEU A 52 -1.95 8.89 4.72
CA LEU A 52 -2.05 10.33 4.46
C LEU A 52 -2.59 10.62 3.06
N PHE A 53 -2.22 9.82 2.07
CA PHE A 53 -2.62 10.00 0.67
C PHE A 53 -3.33 8.79 0.04
N SER A 54 -3.27 7.62 0.67
CA SER A 54 -3.85 6.37 0.16
C SER A 54 -5.18 6.05 0.84
N THR A 55 -6.14 5.64 0.04
CA THR A 55 -7.44 5.16 0.49
C THR A 55 -7.36 3.75 1.09
N LYS A 56 -6.43 2.92 0.59
CA LYS A 56 -6.11 1.61 1.16
C LYS A 56 -4.61 1.42 1.16
N THR A 57 -4.09 0.82 2.23
CA THR A 57 -2.68 0.45 2.31
C THR A 57 -2.54 -1.02 2.67
N TYR A 58 -1.57 -1.68 2.06
CA TYR A 58 -1.20 -3.06 2.33
C TYR A 58 0.26 -3.18 2.79
N ILE A 59 0.55 -4.24 3.52
CA ILE A 59 1.89 -4.73 3.81
C ILE A 59 1.98 -6.14 3.23
N ALA A 60 3.06 -6.45 2.53
CA ALA A 60 3.43 -7.80 2.16
C ALA A 60 4.68 -8.22 2.92
N MET A 61 4.58 -9.33 3.67
CA MET A 61 5.69 -9.90 4.45
C MET A 61 5.94 -11.36 4.08
N PRO A 62 7.16 -11.89 4.26
CA PRO A 62 7.42 -13.29 3.98
C PRO A 62 6.75 -14.20 5.02
N THR A 63 6.43 -15.42 4.62
CA THR A 63 5.93 -16.49 5.51
C THR A 63 6.97 -16.98 6.53
N THR A 64 8.22 -16.51 6.41
CA THR A 64 9.31 -16.79 7.36
C THR A 64 9.28 -15.89 8.61
N LEU A 65 8.26 -15.05 8.78
CA LEU A 65 8.01 -14.34 10.03
C LEU A 65 7.88 -15.32 11.21
N THR A 66 8.34 -14.91 12.38
CA THR A 66 8.03 -15.65 13.61
C THR A 66 6.52 -15.57 13.88
N GLU A 67 5.95 -16.60 14.50
CA GLU A 67 4.52 -16.60 14.85
C GLU A 67 4.14 -15.41 15.75
N GLU A 68 5.03 -15.03 16.66
CA GLU A 68 4.86 -13.89 17.55
C GLU A 68 4.80 -12.56 16.77
N ASP A 69 5.77 -12.32 15.87
CA ASP A 69 5.80 -11.10 15.07
C ASP A 69 4.64 -11.04 14.08
N GLN A 70 4.27 -12.17 13.49
CA GLN A 70 3.12 -12.25 12.60
C GLN A 70 1.84 -11.90 13.37
N SER A 71 1.60 -12.51 14.53
CA SER A 71 0.41 -12.27 15.36
C SER A 71 0.32 -10.80 15.80
N ARG A 72 1.45 -10.21 16.19
CA ARG A 72 1.55 -8.80 16.57
C ARG A 72 1.26 -7.88 15.38
N LEU A 73 1.84 -8.15 14.20
CA LEU A 73 1.61 -7.39 12.98
C LEU A 73 0.15 -7.50 12.51
N GLU A 74 -0.43 -8.70 12.54
CA GLU A 74 -1.84 -8.96 12.22
C GLU A 74 -2.75 -8.12 13.12
N SER A 75 -2.49 -8.11 14.42
CA SER A 75 -3.26 -7.32 15.40
C SER A 75 -3.19 -5.82 15.12
N LEU A 76 -1.99 -5.29 14.82
CA LEU A 76 -1.80 -3.89 14.43
C LEU A 76 -2.53 -3.56 13.12
N CYS A 77 -2.42 -4.44 12.11
CA CYS A 77 -3.10 -4.28 10.84
C CYS A 77 -4.62 -4.22 11.01
N MET A 78 -5.19 -5.11 11.83
CA MET A 78 -6.62 -5.10 12.15
C MET A 78 -7.05 -3.81 12.87
N LEU A 79 -6.29 -3.38 13.89
CA LEU A 79 -6.62 -2.21 14.69
C LEU A 79 -6.60 -0.91 13.86
N PHE A 80 -5.64 -0.79 12.95
CA PHE A 80 -5.45 0.41 12.14
C PHE A 80 -6.04 0.30 10.72
N GLY A 81 -6.68 -0.82 10.36
CA GLY A 81 -7.30 -1.01 9.05
C GLY A 81 -6.30 -1.13 7.89
N VAL A 82 -5.07 -1.53 8.16
CA VAL A 82 -4.04 -1.80 7.14
C VAL A 82 -4.18 -3.26 6.68
N GLY A 83 -4.06 -3.51 5.38
CA GLY A 83 -4.09 -4.87 4.86
C GLY A 83 -2.78 -5.60 5.08
N LEU A 84 -2.83 -6.91 5.30
CA LEU A 84 -1.66 -7.77 5.44
C LEU A 84 -1.78 -8.95 4.49
N ALA A 85 -0.78 -9.12 3.64
CA ALA A 85 -0.56 -10.31 2.84
C ALA A 85 0.75 -10.99 3.24
N LEU A 86 0.76 -12.31 3.25
CA LEU A 86 1.96 -13.11 3.39
C LEU A 86 2.33 -13.75 2.05
N PHE A 87 3.62 -13.94 1.82
CA PHE A 87 4.13 -14.57 0.61
C PHE A 87 5.34 -15.46 0.90
N ASP A 88 5.58 -16.47 0.07
CA ASP A 88 6.77 -17.29 0.13
C ASP A 88 7.95 -16.61 -0.55
N LEU A 89 9.16 -16.76 -0.01
CA LEU A 89 10.41 -16.28 -0.59
C LEU A 89 10.87 -17.10 -1.81
N ASN A 90 9.92 -17.52 -2.65
CA ASN A 90 10.14 -18.15 -3.93
C ASN A 90 9.65 -17.20 -5.03
N LYS A 91 10.58 -16.67 -5.82
CA LYS A 91 10.28 -15.68 -6.88
C LYS A 91 9.37 -16.26 -7.98
N ASP A 92 9.51 -17.54 -8.29
CA ASP A 92 8.74 -18.19 -9.35
C ASP A 92 7.35 -18.62 -8.87
N ALA A 93 7.20 -18.88 -7.57
CA ALA A 93 5.96 -19.30 -6.95
C ALA A 93 5.76 -18.66 -5.56
N PRO A 94 5.49 -17.35 -5.48
CA PRO A 94 5.45 -16.60 -4.23
C PRO A 94 4.21 -16.86 -3.37
N ARG A 95 3.22 -17.64 -3.85
CA ARG A 95 2.00 -18.07 -3.13
C ARG A 95 1.48 -17.08 -2.07
N PHE A 96 0.71 -16.10 -2.53
CA PHE A 96 0.16 -15.06 -1.66
C PHE A 96 -1.01 -15.57 -0.82
N SER A 97 -1.09 -15.13 0.44
CA SER A 97 -2.24 -15.32 1.32
C SER A 97 -2.62 -14.01 2.01
N ILE A 98 -3.90 -13.64 1.96
CA ILE A 98 -4.40 -12.43 2.64
C ILE A 98 -4.78 -12.80 4.07
N ARG A 99 -4.14 -12.15 5.04
CA ARG A 99 -4.41 -12.31 6.47
C ARG A 99 -5.37 -11.25 6.97
N VAL A 100 -5.19 -10.01 6.53
CA VAL A 100 -6.05 -8.87 6.87
C VAL A 100 -6.41 -8.12 5.59
N ARG A 101 -7.71 -7.84 5.39
CA ARG A 101 -8.16 -6.98 4.30
C ARG A 101 -8.06 -5.52 4.72
N ALA A 102 -7.48 -4.68 3.88
CA ALA A 102 -7.38 -3.25 4.15
C ALA A 102 -8.77 -2.61 4.22
N GLN A 103 -8.96 -1.76 5.23
CA GLN A 103 -10.16 -0.94 5.35
C GLN A 103 -10.01 0.33 4.51
N ARG A 104 -11.13 0.85 4.02
CA ARG A 104 -11.14 2.10 3.27
C ARG A 104 -10.94 3.27 4.25
N PHE A 105 -9.98 4.13 3.96
CA PHE A 105 -9.72 5.37 4.69
C PHE A 105 -9.94 6.58 3.79
N SER A 106 -10.42 7.69 4.34
CA SER A 106 -10.54 8.95 3.59
C SER A 106 -9.28 9.78 3.80
N PRO A 107 -8.32 9.79 2.86
CA PRO A 107 -7.10 10.58 3.00
C PRO A 107 -7.39 12.08 2.92
N ASP A 108 -6.46 12.89 3.41
CA ASP A 108 -6.53 14.34 3.25
C ASP A 108 -6.16 14.73 1.83
N MET A 109 -7.02 15.50 1.17
CA MET A 109 -6.82 15.90 -0.22
C MET A 109 -5.56 16.74 -0.44
N PHE A 110 -5.06 17.44 0.59
CA PHE A 110 -3.77 18.11 0.51
C PHE A 110 -2.64 17.11 0.22
N TRP A 111 -2.56 16.02 0.99
CA TRP A 111 -1.53 15.00 0.82
C TRP A 111 -1.73 14.17 -0.44
N VAL A 112 -2.99 13.93 -0.85
CA VAL A 112 -3.30 13.28 -2.13
C VAL A 112 -2.74 14.09 -3.30
N ASN A 113 -3.02 15.40 -3.34
CA ASN A 113 -2.55 16.27 -4.41
C ASN A 113 -1.02 16.43 -4.37
N GLU A 114 -0.43 16.58 -3.19
CA GLU A 114 1.03 16.67 -3.03
C GLU A 114 1.74 15.39 -3.47
N PHE A 115 1.16 14.21 -3.21
CA PHE A 115 1.67 12.95 -3.74
C PHE A 115 1.57 12.88 -5.26
N ALA A 116 0.41 13.18 -5.84
CA ALA A 116 0.17 13.14 -7.28
C ALA A 116 1.09 14.11 -8.05
N ASP A 117 1.24 15.33 -7.55
CA ASP A 117 2.13 16.34 -8.13
C ASP A 117 3.60 15.89 -8.10
N ARG A 118 4.06 15.33 -6.98
CA ARG A 118 5.42 14.78 -6.89
C ARG A 118 5.65 13.61 -7.84
N LEU A 119 4.65 12.72 -7.98
CA LEU A 119 4.74 11.60 -8.91
C LEU A 119 4.88 12.10 -10.34
N LYS A 120 4.03 13.07 -10.75
CA LYS A 120 4.11 13.71 -12.07
C LYS A 120 5.47 14.33 -12.36
N HIS A 121 6.07 15.03 -11.39
CA HIS A 121 7.40 15.63 -11.57
C HIS A 121 8.52 14.59 -11.62
N HIS A 122 8.35 13.45 -10.95
CA HIS A 122 9.36 12.40 -10.89
C HIS A 122 9.33 11.50 -12.14
N ASP A 123 8.13 11.12 -12.56
CA ASP A 123 7.89 10.21 -13.67
C ASP A 123 6.52 10.51 -14.29
N VAL A 124 6.54 11.27 -15.39
CA VAL A 124 5.33 11.67 -16.10
C VAL A 124 4.65 10.45 -16.73
N GLU A 125 5.41 9.47 -17.21
CA GLU A 125 4.86 8.28 -17.89
C GLU A 125 4.05 7.44 -16.90
N ILE A 126 4.62 7.13 -15.73
CA ILE A 126 3.91 6.41 -14.66
C ILE A 126 2.71 7.21 -14.16
N PHE A 127 2.83 8.54 -14.05
CA PHE A 127 1.71 9.38 -13.66
C PHE A 127 0.54 9.26 -14.63
N GLU A 128 0.78 9.37 -15.93
CA GLU A 128 -0.26 9.25 -16.96
C GLU A 128 -0.84 7.82 -17.02
N GLU A 129 -0.02 6.78 -16.85
CA GLU A 129 -0.50 5.39 -16.74
C GLU A 129 -1.50 5.23 -15.58
N LEU A 130 -1.14 5.77 -14.41
CA LEU A 130 -1.92 5.62 -13.19
C LEU A 130 -3.16 6.54 -13.15
N PHE A 131 -3.03 7.81 -13.54
CA PHE A 131 -4.05 8.85 -13.37
C PHE A 131 -4.77 9.27 -14.65
N GLY A 132 -4.25 8.94 -15.84
CA GLY A 132 -4.82 9.33 -17.14
C GLY A 132 -6.10 8.62 -17.57
#